data_AF-A0A5B0X807-F1
#
_entry.id   AF-A0A5B0X807-F1
#
_cell.length_a   1.000
_cell.length_b   1.000
_cell.length_c   1.000
_cell.angle_alpha   90.00
_cell.angle_beta   90.00
_cell.angle_gamma   90.00
#
_symmetry.space_group_name_H-M   'P 1'
#
loop_
_entity.id
_entity.type
_entity.pdbx_description
1 polymer ?
#
loop_
_entity_poly.entity_id
_entity_poly.type
_entity_poly.pdbx_seq_one_letter_code
_entity_poly.pdbx_strand_id
1 'polypeptide(L)'
;MTKDHIESFLLRLENNEEQVIEFFQDYLLFPILPFFQLVHIVNTEEIMEALANIDKTFDSMMIRVDGYLTAVISENNYQEKELINMVIHILQIMRF
;
A
#
# COMPACT_ATOMS: atom_id res chain seq x y z
N MET A 1 -18.96 -12.14 3.21
CA MET A 1 -17.50 -12.41 3.24
C MET A 1 -16.65 -11.20 2.82
N THR A 2 -17.24 -10.10 2.35
CA THR A 2 -16.51 -8.88 1.92
C THR A 2 -16.04 -7.94 3.04
N LYS A 3 -16.71 -7.96 4.21
CA LYS A 3 -16.33 -7.08 5.34
C LYS A 3 -14.98 -7.44 5.95
N ASP A 4 -14.72 -8.74 6.10
CA ASP A 4 -13.54 -9.23 6.81
C ASP A 4 -12.23 -8.83 6.10
N HIS A 5 -12.22 -8.80 4.76
CA HIS A 5 -11.02 -8.44 3.99
C HIS A 5 -10.68 -6.96 4.08
N ILE A 6 -11.69 -6.09 3.96
CA ILE A 6 -11.48 -4.63 4.05
C ILE A 6 -11.04 -4.27 5.47
N GLU A 7 -11.73 -4.80 6.48
CA GLU A 7 -11.39 -4.55 7.89
C GLU A 7 -9.97 -5.05 8.21
N SER A 8 -9.60 -6.24 7.75
CA SER A 8 -8.25 -6.77 7.92
C SER A 8 -7.19 -5.91 7.23
N PHE A 9 -7.47 -5.39 6.04
CA PHE A 9 -6.58 -4.48 5.34
C PHE A 9 -6.40 -3.16 6.11
N LEU A 10 -7.50 -2.56 6.58
CA LEU A 10 -7.44 -1.32 7.35
C LEU A 10 -6.70 -1.50 8.68
N LEU A 11 -6.95 -2.59 9.39
CA LEU A 11 -6.24 -2.94 10.63
C LEU A 11 -4.74 -3.13 10.38
N ARG A 12 -4.37 -3.72 9.23
CA ARG A 12 -2.95 -3.85 8.84
C ARG A 12 -2.29 -2.49 8.63
N LEU A 13 -2.98 -1.53 7.99
CA LEU A 13 -2.46 -0.18 7.82
C LEU A 13 -2.21 0.50 9.17
N GLU A 14 -3.17 0.40 10.09
CA GLU A 14 -3.06 0.97 11.43
C GLU A 14 -1.87 0.38 12.20
N ASN A 15 -1.72 -0.95 12.20
CA ASN A 15 -0.59 -1.60 12.86
C ASN A 15 0.76 -1.22 12.23
N ASN A 16 0.82 -1.10 10.89
CA ASN A 16 2.03 -0.71 10.18
C ASN A 16 2.42 0.75 10.50
N GLU A 17 1.44 1.65 10.62
CA GLU A 17 1.68 3.06 10.97
C GLU A 17 2.37 3.19 12.33
N GLU A 18 1.88 2.45 13.34
CA GLU A 18 2.51 2.41 14.68
C GLU A 18 3.97 1.92 14.59
N GLN A 19 4.22 0.84 13.84
CA GLN A 19 5.57 0.30 13.69
C GLN A 19 6.52 1.24 12.94
N VAL A 20 6.06 1.90 11.88
CA VAL A 20 6.90 2.82 11.08
C VAL A 20 7.33 4.03 11.90
N ILE A 21 6.41 4.61 12.67
CA ILE A 21 6.70 5.76 13.52
C ILE A 21 7.77 5.42 14.57
N GLU A 22 7.70 4.21 15.13
CA GLU A 22 8.60 3.76 16.20
C GLU A 22 9.97 3.26 15.69
N PHE A 23 10.02 2.55 14.55
CA PHE A 23 11.19 1.75 14.19
C PHE A 23 11.82 2.04 12.82
N PHE A 24 11.12 2.71 11.89
CA PHE A 24 11.53 2.77 10.48
C PHE A 24 11.69 4.20 9.94
N GLN A 25 12.29 5.09 10.73
CA GLN A 25 12.43 6.52 10.37
C GLN A 25 13.38 6.78 9.19
N ASP A 26 14.31 5.87 8.92
CA ASP A 26 15.28 5.99 7.82
C ASP A 26 14.80 5.33 6.51
N TYR A 27 13.57 4.81 6.48
CA TYR A 27 13.04 4.11 5.31
C TYR A 27 12.49 5.10 4.28
N LEU A 28 12.51 4.68 3.01
CA LEU A 28 11.99 5.47 1.89
C LEU A 28 10.46 5.41 1.88
N LEU A 29 9.82 6.56 1.63
CA LEU A 29 8.38 6.69 1.52
C LEU A 29 7.96 6.90 0.07
N PHE A 30 7.14 5.98 -0.45
CA PHE A 30 6.64 6.04 -1.83
C PHE A 30 5.11 6.12 -1.85
N PRO A 31 4.54 7.32 -2.05
CA PRO A 31 3.10 7.48 -2.22
C PRO A 31 2.62 6.73 -3.46
N ILE A 32 1.61 5.88 -3.29
CA ILE A 32 1.07 5.02 -4.35
C ILE A 32 -0.18 5.65 -4.95
N LEU A 33 -1.18 5.92 -4.11
CA LEU A 33 -2.46 6.52 -4.52
C LEU A 33 -3.11 7.26 -3.35
N PRO A 34 -3.96 8.28 -3.60
CA PRO A 34 -4.75 8.91 -2.56
C PRO A 34 -5.66 7.90 -1.86
N PHE A 35 -5.59 7.81 -0.53
CA PHE A 35 -6.29 6.79 0.25
C PHE A 35 -7.81 6.85 0.05
N PHE A 36 -8.38 8.05 -0.09
CA PHE A 36 -9.82 8.23 -0.31
C PHE A 36 -10.31 7.58 -1.61
N GLN A 37 -9.45 7.31 -2.59
CA GLN A 37 -9.87 6.64 -3.82
C GLN A 37 -10.34 5.21 -3.56
N LEU A 38 -9.84 4.54 -2.50
CA LEU A 38 -10.23 3.17 -2.18
C LEU A 38 -11.73 3.02 -1.90
N VAL A 39 -12.40 4.07 -1.38
CA VAL A 39 -13.84 4.01 -1.10
C VAL A 39 -14.72 4.09 -2.36
N HIS A 40 -14.13 4.45 -3.50
CA HIS A 40 -14.81 4.62 -4.77
C HIS A 40 -14.57 3.45 -5.73
N ILE A 41 -13.69 2.52 -5.39
CA ILE A 41 -13.31 1.42 -6.28
C ILE A 41 -14.34 0.29 -6.18
N VAL A 42 -14.81 -0.20 -7.33
CA VAL A 42 -15.75 -1.34 -7.39
C VAL A 42 -15.07 -2.70 -7.29
N ASN A 43 -13.81 -2.82 -7.70
CA ASN A 43 -13.00 -4.05 -7.63
C ASN A 43 -12.03 -4.04 -6.45
N THR A 44 -12.53 -3.72 -5.26
CA THR A 44 -11.71 -3.50 -4.05
C THR A 44 -10.78 -4.67 -3.70
N GLU A 45 -11.25 -5.92 -3.79
CA GLU A 45 -10.46 -7.10 -3.45
C GLU A 45 -9.23 -7.24 -4.35
N GLU A 46 -9.39 -7.04 -5.66
CA GLU A 46 -8.31 -7.09 -6.64
C GLU A 46 -7.26 -6.00 -6.36
N ILE A 47 -7.71 -4.79 -6.01
CA ILE A 47 -6.81 -3.69 -5.65
C ILE A 47 -6.07 -3.97 -4.35
N MET A 48 -6.75 -4.50 -3.32
CA MET A 48 -6.11 -4.86 -2.04
C MET A 48 -5.06 -5.97 -2.21
N GLU A 49 -5.32 -6.94 -3.08
CA GLU A 49 -4.34 -7.99 -3.40
C GLU A 49 -3.14 -7.42 -4.15
N ALA A 50 -3.35 -6.57 -5.15
CA ALA A 50 -2.26 -5.90 -5.87
C ALA A 50 -1.40 -5.01 -4.95
N LEU A 51 -2.03 -4.31 -4.01
CA LEU A 51 -1.35 -3.54 -2.97
C LEU A 51 -0.55 -4.44 -2.00
N ALA A 52 -1.13 -5.56 -1.55
CA ALA A 52 -0.41 -6.52 -0.71
C ALA A 52 0.78 -7.18 -1.42
N ASN A 53 0.74 -7.28 -2.75
CA ASN A 53 1.88 -7.76 -3.52
C ASN A 53 3.06 -6.78 -3.48
N ILE A 54 2.84 -5.47 -3.34
CA ILE A 54 3.95 -4.51 -3.11
C ILE A 54 4.64 -4.82 -1.78
N ASP A 55 3.85 -4.98 -0.69
CA ASP A 55 4.36 -5.35 0.64
C ASP A 55 5.25 -6.60 0.55
N LYS A 56 4.75 -7.64 -0.14
CA LYS A 56 5.47 -8.92 -0.29
C LYS A 56 6.73 -8.82 -1.17
N THR A 57 6.69 -8.10 -2.29
CA THR A 57 7.81 -8.03 -3.24
C THR A 57 8.99 -7.24 -2.67
N PHE A 58 8.71 -6.14 -1.96
CA PHE A 58 9.74 -5.23 -1.46
C PHE A 58 10.05 -5.41 0.03
N ASP A 59 9.43 -6.39 0.70
CA ASP A 59 9.43 -6.50 2.16
C ASP A 59 9.09 -5.14 2.80
N SER A 60 8.00 -4.57 2.32
CA SER A 60 7.57 -3.21 2.62
C SER A 60 6.33 -3.18 3.50
N MET A 61 6.06 -2.02 4.07
CA MET A 61 4.87 -1.77 4.86
C MET A 61 4.03 -0.69 4.21
N MET A 62 2.80 -1.02 3.82
CA MET A 62 1.82 -0.03 3.43
C MET A 62 1.31 0.74 4.65
N ILE A 63 1.31 2.06 4.60
CA ILE A 63 0.77 2.96 5.62
C ILE A 63 -0.09 4.06 4.98
N ARG A 64 -0.82 4.82 5.80
CA ARG A 64 -1.40 6.10 5.40
C ARG A 64 -0.53 7.24 5.92
N VAL A 65 -0.17 8.16 5.04
CA VAL A 65 0.51 9.41 5.41
C VAL A 65 0.12 10.50 4.43
N ASP A 66 -0.15 11.71 4.94
CA ASP A 66 -0.54 12.89 4.17
C ASP A 66 -1.71 12.67 3.19
N GLY A 67 -2.64 11.77 3.53
CA GLY A 67 -3.81 11.44 2.72
C GLY A 67 -3.54 10.43 1.60
N TYR A 68 -2.33 9.88 1.52
CA TYR A 68 -1.94 8.85 0.55
C TYR A 68 -1.78 7.50 1.23
N LEU A 69 -2.10 6.46 0.47
CA LEU A 69 -1.57 5.13 0.72
C LEU A 69 -0.12 5.11 0.22
N THR A 70 0.81 4.78 1.11
CA THR A 70 2.25 4.95 0.89
C THR A 70 2.97 3.68 1.28
N ALA A 71 3.86 3.20 0.41
CA ALA A 71 4.74 2.08 0.71
C ALA A 71 6.01 2.60 1.44
N VAL A 72 6.33 1.97 2.57
CA VAL A 72 7.55 2.23 3.34
C VAL A 72 8.55 1.12 3.06
N ILE A 73 9.67 1.46 2.41
CA ILE A 73 10.61 0.50 1.83
C ILE A 73 12.03 0.79 2.34
N SER A 74 12.75 -0.25 2.78
CA SER A 74 14.18 -0.12 3.05
C SER A 74 14.94 0.18 1.76
N GLU A 75 15.94 1.06 1.79
CA GLU A 75 16.78 1.37 0.63
C GLU A 75 17.42 0.11 0.01
N ASN A 76 17.73 -0.90 0.83
CA ASN A 76 18.30 -2.17 0.37
C ASN A 76 17.35 -3.02 -0.48
N ASN A 77 16.03 -2.87 -0.29
CA ASN A 77 15.01 -3.63 -1.00
C ASN A 77 14.41 -2.85 -2.16
N TYR A 78 14.68 -1.55 -2.26
CA TYR A 78 14.09 -0.67 -3.26
C TYR A 78 14.59 -0.98 -4.68
N GLN A 79 13.65 -1.19 -5.60
CA GLN A 79 13.92 -1.29 -7.04
C GLN A 79 12.95 -0.41 -7.82
N GLU A 80 13.42 0.77 -8.23
CA GLU A 80 12.61 1.82 -8.86
C GLU A 80 11.70 1.31 -9.99
N LYS A 81 12.28 0.61 -10.96
CA LYS A 81 11.55 0.16 -12.16
C LYS A 81 10.45 -0.84 -11.81
N GLU A 82 10.69 -1.73 -10.87
CA GLU A 82 9.71 -2.73 -10.47
C GLU A 82 8.56 -2.08 -9.71
N LEU A 83 8.87 -1.17 -8.77
CA LEU A 83 7.85 -0.44 -8.02
C LEU A 83 6.97 0.38 -8.97
N ILE A 84 7.56 1.13 -9.89
CA ILE A 84 6.83 1.91 -10.89
C ILE A 84 5.87 1.02 -11.70
N ASN A 85 6.33 -0.15 -12.16
CA ASN A 85 5.50 -1.06 -12.94
C ASN A 85 4.30 -1.58 -12.13
N MET A 86 4.51 -1.93 -10.85
CA MET A 86 3.45 -2.40 -9.97
C MET A 86 2.43 -1.28 -9.67
N VAL A 87 2.89 -0.06 -9.44
CA VAL A 87 2.01 1.10 -9.24
C VAL A 87 1.19 1.39 -10.49
N ILE A 88 1.82 1.43 -11.67
CA ILE A 88 1.12 1.60 -12.94
C ILE A 88 0.07 0.51 -13.13
N HIS A 89 0.41 -0.75 -12.83
CA HIS A 89 -0.54 -1.84 -12.93
C HIS A 89 -1.76 -1.61 -12.04
N ILE A 90 -1.57 -1.26 -10.76
CA ILE A 90 -2.67 -0.93 -9.83
C ILE A 90 -3.56 0.17 -10.42
N LEU A 91 -2.98 1.28 -10.85
CA LEU A 91 -3.73 2.40 -11.41
C LEU A 91 -4.52 2.02 -12.67
N GLN A 92 -4.02 1.09 -13.48
CA GLN A 92 -4.69 0.60 -14.69
C GLN A 92 -5.86 -0.34 -14.39
N ILE A 93 -5.78 -1.12 -13.31
CA ILE A 93 -6.83 -2.08 -12.94
C ILE A 93 -7.92 -1.46 -12.06
N MET A 94 -7.69 -0.28 -11.47
CA MET A 94 -8.72 0.45 -10.70
C MET A 94 -9.96 0.74 -11.55
N ARG A 95 -11.12 0.34 -11.05
CA ARG A 95 -12.44 0.64 -11.65
C ARG A 95 -13.28 1.45 -10.67
N PHE A 96 -13.88 2.53 -11.15
CA PHE A 96 -14.73 3.45 -10.39
C PHE A 96 -16.20 3.30 -10.80
#